data_AF-A0A1Q3QSP4-F1
#
_entry.id   AF-A0A1Q3QSP4-F1
#
_cell.length_a   1.000
_cell.length_b   1.000
_cell.length_c   1.000
_cell.angle_alpha   90.00
_cell.angle_beta   90.00
_cell.angle_gamma   90.00
#
_symmetry.space_group_name_H-M   'P 1'
#
loop_
_entity.id
_entity.type
_entity.pdbx_description
1 polymer ?
#
loop_
_entity_poly.entity_id
_entity_poly.type
_entity_poly.pdbx_seq_one_letter_code
_entity_poly.pdbx_strand_id
1 'polypeptide(L)'
;MAILDTETTAISEADRAANRVCPVTVKLTQEEHRAVTEHAEELGQARSEWMRDVILRELQTSSNDPLLEEVVGIRLLLINVLRPLAGGQQIAAEAFDKLLEHVGTRKQEIVQKMVSARRT
;
A
#
# COMPACT_ATOMS: atom_id res chain seq x y z
N MET A 1 21.13 39.01 -31.48
CA MET A 1 20.56 37.90 -30.69
C MET A 1 20.98 38.11 -29.26
N ALA A 2 20.07 38.53 -28.39
CA ALA A 2 20.35 38.65 -26.97
C ALA A 2 20.39 37.23 -26.38
N ILE A 3 21.52 36.87 -25.79
CA ILE A 3 21.68 35.68 -24.97
C ILE A 3 20.86 35.94 -23.72
N LEU A 4 19.91 35.05 -23.42
CA LEU A 4 19.11 35.15 -22.20
C LEU A 4 20.05 35.08 -21.00
N ASP A 5 20.12 36.18 -20.25
CA ASP A 5 20.69 36.21 -18.90
C ASP A 5 19.79 35.32 -18.03
N THR A 6 20.15 34.04 -17.92
CA THR A 6 19.54 33.15 -16.95
C THR A 6 20.08 33.52 -15.58
N GLU A 7 19.47 34.52 -14.94
CA GLU A 7 19.51 34.63 -13.49
C GLU A 7 19.07 33.27 -12.95
N THR A 8 20.03 32.55 -12.36
CA THR A 8 19.78 31.31 -11.63
C THR A 8 18.96 31.71 -10.41
N THR A 9 17.64 31.74 -10.60
CA THR A 9 16.68 31.91 -9.52
C THR A 9 16.75 30.63 -8.72
N ALA A 10 17.41 30.72 -7.55
CA ALA A 10 17.49 29.64 -6.61
C ALA A 10 16.06 29.18 -6.29
N ILE A 11 15.70 27.99 -6.75
CA ILE A 11 14.38 27.38 -6.53
C ILE A 11 14.11 27.40 -5.02
N SER A 12 13.07 28.11 -4.60
CA SER A 12 12.76 28.27 -3.18
C SER A 12 12.41 26.92 -2.55
N GLU A 13 12.61 26.76 -1.23
CA GLU A 13 12.26 25.51 -0.53
C GLU A 13 10.77 25.14 -0.68
N ALA A 14 9.88 26.13 -0.81
CA ALA A 14 8.46 25.91 -1.07
C ALA A 14 8.22 25.34 -2.49
N ASP A 15 8.95 25.83 -3.49
CA ASP A 15 8.89 25.30 -4.86
C ASP A 15 9.50 23.89 -4.95
N ARG A 16 10.51 23.60 -4.13
CA ARG A 16 11.06 22.25 -3.97
C ARG A 16 10.08 21.29 -3.29
N ALA A 17 9.24 21.77 -2.37
CA ALA A 17 8.20 20.96 -1.74
C ALA A 17 7.03 20.66 -2.69
N ALA A 18 6.71 21.58 -3.60
CA ALA A 18 5.65 21.41 -4.60
C ALA A 18 6.09 20.59 -5.83
N ASN A 19 7.36 20.67 -6.23
CA ASN A 19 7.89 19.98 -7.40
C ASN A 19 8.67 18.71 -7.04
N ARG A 20 8.66 17.72 -7.95
CA ARG A 20 9.40 16.45 -7.80
C ARG A 20 10.91 16.65 -8.02
N VAL A 21 11.59 17.29 -7.08
CA VAL A 21 13.01 17.70 -7.20
C VAL A 21 13.98 16.89 -6.33
N CYS A 22 13.50 15.94 -5.52
CA CYS A 22 14.34 15.09 -4.67
C CYS A 22 14.73 13.82 -5.43
N PRO A 23 15.97 13.69 -5.96
CA PRO A 23 16.38 12.50 -6.69
C PRO A 23 16.59 11.30 -5.75
N VAL A 24 16.15 10.13 -6.19
CA VAL A 24 16.47 8.84 -5.57
C VAL A 24 17.21 8.01 -6.62
N THR A 25 18.39 7.51 -6.28
CA THR A 25 19.24 6.75 -7.22
C THR A 25 19.35 5.30 -6.77
N VAL A 26 19.12 4.37 -7.70
CA VAL A 26 19.41 2.94 -7.52
C VAL A 26 20.33 2.50 -8.65
N LYS A 27 21.30 1.63 -8.36
CA LYS A 27 22.17 1.03 -9.37
C LYS A 27 21.58 -0.31 -9.76
N LEU A 28 21.42 -0.53 -11.07
CA LEU A 28 20.95 -1.78 -11.65
C LEU A 28 22.06 -2.41 -12.47
N THR A 29 22.07 -3.73 -12.53
CA THR A 29 22.79 -4.47 -13.56
C THR A 29 22.21 -4.15 -14.93
N GLN A 30 22.95 -4.48 -15.99
CA GLN A 30 22.48 -4.22 -17.36
C GLN A 30 21.20 -5.01 -17.70
N GLU A 31 21.07 -6.23 -17.16
CA GLU A 31 19.89 -7.06 -17.33
C GLU A 31 18.66 -6.48 -16.64
N GLU A 32 18.80 -6.07 -15.37
CA GLU A 32 17.72 -5.41 -14.61
C GLU A 32 17.30 -4.10 -15.27
N HIS A 33 18.25 -3.30 -15.74
CA HIS A 33 17.95 -2.05 -16.45
C HIS A 33 17.14 -2.30 -17.73
N ARG A 34 17.49 -3.34 -18.50
CA ARG A 34 16.74 -3.73 -19.69
C ARG A 34 15.32 -4.17 -19.33
N ALA A 35 15.18 -5.08 -18.38
CA ALA A 35 13.87 -5.60 -17.96
C ALA A 35 12.93 -4.49 -17.48
N VAL A 36 13.44 -3.55 -16.67
CA VAL A 36 12.67 -2.38 -16.21
C VAL A 36 12.25 -1.47 -17.37
N THR A 37 13.10 -1.32 -18.38
CA THR A 37 12.82 -0.47 -19.54
C THR A 37 11.75 -1.11 -20.43
N GLU A 38 11.92 -2.38 -20.78
CA GLU A 38 10.96 -3.15 -21.59
C GLU A 38 9.58 -3.17 -20.92
N HIS A 39 9.51 -3.42 -19.62
CA HIS A 39 8.24 -3.46 -18.91
C HIS A 39 7.52 -2.09 -18.85
N ALA A 40 8.26 -1.00 -18.70
CA ALA A 40 7.67 0.34 -18.75
C ALA A 40 7.15 0.69 -20.16
N GLU A 41 7.88 0.26 -21.20
CA GLU A 41 7.48 0.44 -22.60
C GLU A 41 6.23 -0.36 -22.96
N GLU A 42 6.10 -1.61 -22.49
CA GLU A 42 4.89 -2.43 -22.63
C GLU A 42 3.65 -1.75 -22.04
N LEU A 43 3.84 -0.98 -20.96
CA LEU A 43 2.79 -0.21 -20.29
C LEU A 43 2.57 1.18 -20.91
N GLY A 44 3.36 1.58 -21.91
CA GLY A 44 3.31 2.91 -22.51
C GLY A 44 3.69 4.04 -21.55
N GLN A 45 4.47 3.74 -20.50
CA GLN A 45 4.87 4.70 -19.47
C GLN A 45 6.36 5.04 -19.55
N ALA A 46 6.72 6.25 -19.12
CA ALA A 46 8.12 6.59 -18.93
C ALA A 46 8.71 5.73 -17.79
N ARG A 47 9.90 5.17 -18.00
CA ARG A 47 10.58 4.32 -17.00
C ARG A 47 10.64 4.93 -15.60
N SER A 48 11.04 6.20 -15.50
CA SER A 48 11.16 6.94 -14.23
C SER A 48 9.79 7.19 -13.56
N GLU A 49 8.71 7.20 -14.35
CA GLU A 49 7.36 7.29 -13.83
C GLU A 49 6.89 5.96 -13.27
N TRP A 50 7.05 4.89 -14.04
CA TRP A 50 6.73 3.54 -13.58
C TRP A 50 7.49 3.17 -12.30
N MET A 51 8.81 3.41 -12.25
CA MET A 51 9.62 3.13 -11.06
C MET A 51 9.12 3.89 -9.82
N ARG A 52 8.69 5.14 -10.00
CA ARG A 52 8.14 5.95 -8.90
C ARG A 52 6.83 5.36 -8.42
N ASP A 53 5.95 4.99 -9.32
CA ASP A 53 4.64 4.44 -8.98
C ASP A 53 4.77 3.12 -8.23
N VAL A 54 5.72 2.26 -8.63
CA VAL A 54 6.05 1.03 -7.91
C VAL A 54 6.54 1.35 -6.49
N ILE A 55 7.51 2.24 -6.33
CA ILE A 55 8.05 2.60 -5.01
C ILE A 55 6.97 3.21 -4.10
N LEU A 56 6.17 4.14 -4.63
CA LEU A 56 5.10 4.78 -3.87
C LEU A 56 3.98 3.79 -3.52
N ARG A 57 3.66 2.86 -4.43
CA ARG A 57 2.70 1.79 -4.16
C ARG A 57 3.20 0.87 -3.06
N GLU A 58 4.46 0.44 -3.09
CA GLU A 58 5.02 -0.39 -2.03
C GLU A 58 5.01 0.32 -0.66
N LEU A 59 5.28 1.63 -0.64
CA LEU A 59 5.15 2.44 0.57
C LEU A 59 3.69 2.49 1.08
N GLN A 60 2.71 2.50 0.18
CA GLN A 60 1.28 2.47 0.53
C GLN A 60 0.80 1.07 0.94
N THR A 61 1.18 0.01 0.23
CA THR A 61 0.84 -1.39 0.53
C THR A 61 1.42 -1.84 1.87
N SER A 62 2.53 -1.23 2.30
CA SER A 62 3.07 -1.40 3.64
C SER A 62 2.13 -0.93 4.76
N SER A 63 1.08 -0.15 4.43
CA SER A 63 0.15 0.45 5.38
C SER A 63 -1.20 -0.27 5.51
N ASN A 64 -1.83 -0.78 4.44
CA ASN A 64 -3.07 -1.56 4.52
C ASN A 64 -3.27 -2.38 3.23
N ASP A 65 -3.33 -3.71 3.32
CA ASP A 65 -3.87 -4.56 2.26
C ASP A 65 -5.37 -4.78 2.56
N PRO A 66 -6.30 -4.10 1.86
CA PRO A 66 -7.73 -4.18 2.16
C PRO A 66 -8.26 -5.61 2.01
N LEU A 67 -7.66 -6.40 1.11
CA LEU A 67 -8.09 -7.77 0.87
C LEU A 67 -7.68 -8.67 2.04
N LEU A 68 -6.49 -8.44 2.61
CA LEU A 68 -6.05 -9.11 3.84
C LEU A 68 -6.95 -8.75 5.02
N GLU A 69 -7.34 -7.47 5.16
CA GLU A 69 -8.28 -7.04 6.19
C GLU A 69 -9.64 -7.74 6.08
N GLU A 70 -10.20 -7.82 4.88
CA GLU A 70 -11.48 -8.50 4.66
C GLU A 70 -11.39 -10.01 4.90
N VAL A 71 -10.33 -10.67 4.43
CA VAL A 71 -10.14 -12.11 4.66
C VAL A 71 -9.99 -12.43 6.15
N VAL A 72 -9.24 -11.62 6.90
CA VAL A 72 -9.10 -11.77 8.35
C VAL A 72 -10.44 -11.51 9.05
N GLY A 73 -11.18 -10.49 8.63
CA GLY A 73 -12.52 -10.19 9.14
C GLY A 73 -13.50 -11.35 8.95
N ILE A 74 -13.58 -11.88 7.72
CA ILE A 74 -14.42 -13.04 7.38
C ILE A 74 -14.02 -14.25 8.23
N ARG A 75 -12.72 -14.56 8.34
CA ARG A 75 -12.25 -15.68 9.17
C ARG A 75 -12.66 -15.52 10.63
N LEU A 76 -12.51 -14.32 11.19
CA LEU A 76 -12.86 -14.04 12.57
C LEU A 76 -14.37 -14.16 12.80
N LEU A 77 -15.19 -13.62 11.90
CA LEU A 77 -16.64 -13.77 11.91
C LEU A 77 -17.05 -15.25 11.88
N LEU A 78 -16.52 -16.00 10.91
CA LEU A 78 -16.82 -17.42 10.74
C LEU A 78 -16.47 -18.24 11.97
N ILE A 79 -15.28 -18.07 12.56
CA ILE A 79 -14.88 -18.85 13.75
C ILE A 79 -15.80 -18.55 14.94
N ASN A 80 -16.20 -17.30 15.12
CA ASN A 80 -17.05 -16.91 16.24
C ASN A 80 -18.53 -17.27 16.04
N VAL A 81 -18.99 -17.43 14.79
CA VAL A 81 -20.36 -17.87 14.48
C VAL A 81 -20.45 -19.40 14.45
N LEU A 82 -19.51 -20.08 13.79
CA LEU A 82 -19.54 -21.53 13.62
C LEU A 82 -19.31 -22.28 14.94
N ARG A 83 -18.54 -21.73 15.88
CA ARG A 83 -18.29 -22.40 17.17
C ARG A 83 -19.57 -22.56 18.02
N PRO A 84 -20.38 -21.50 18.28
CA PRO A 84 -21.68 -21.63 18.94
C PRO A 84 -22.64 -22.55 18.18
N LEU A 85 -22.73 -22.40 16.86
CA LEU A 85 -23.63 -23.21 16.03
C LEU A 85 -23.28 -24.71 16.07
N ALA A 86 -21.98 -25.05 16.00
CA ALA A 86 -21.51 -26.43 16.15
C ALA A 86 -21.80 -27.01 17.55
N GLY A 87 -21.93 -26.15 18.56
CA GLY A 87 -22.39 -26.51 19.91
C GLY A 87 -23.91 -26.56 20.07
N GLY A 88 -24.68 -26.36 18.99
CA GLY A 88 -26.15 -26.35 19.02
C GLY A 88 -26.77 -25.07 19.58
N GLN A 89 -25.97 -24.03 19.82
CA GLN A 89 -26.47 -22.74 20.30
C GLN A 89 -27.04 -21.93 19.14
N GLN A 90 -28.17 -21.27 19.36
CA GLN A 90 -28.70 -20.27 18.44
C GLN A 90 -28.10 -18.91 18.74
N ILE A 91 -27.78 -18.15 17.70
CA ILE A 91 -27.25 -16.79 17.81
C ILE A 91 -28.43 -15.83 17.61
N ALA A 92 -28.72 -15.01 18.62
CA ALA A 92 -29.70 -13.94 18.51
C ALA A 92 -29.19 -12.84 17.56
N ALA A 93 -30.11 -12.15 16.87
CA ALA A 93 -29.75 -11.10 15.91
C ALA A 93 -28.89 -10.00 16.56
N GLU A 94 -29.25 -9.57 17.77
CA GLU A 94 -28.54 -8.53 18.51
C GLU A 94 -27.13 -8.98 18.92
N ALA A 95 -26.93 -10.29 19.14
CA ALA A 95 -25.61 -10.84 19.44
C ALA A 95 -24.74 -10.91 18.18
N PHE A 96 -25.35 -11.19 17.02
CA PHE A 96 -24.68 -11.18 15.73
C PHE A 96 -24.23 -9.76 15.34
N ASP A 97 -25.08 -8.75 15.52
CA ASP A 97 -24.74 -7.35 15.21
C ASP A 97 -23.56 -6.84 16.04
N LYS A 98 -23.57 -7.13 17.35
CA LYS A 98 -22.42 -6.85 18.24
C LYS A 98 -21.15 -7.55 17.78
N LEU A 99 -21.29 -8.75 17.22
CA LEU A 99 -20.16 -9.50 16.71
C LEU A 99 -19.59 -8.86 15.44
N LEU A 100 -20.43 -8.31 14.57
CA LEU A 100 -19.99 -7.56 13.38
C LEU A 100 -19.22 -6.29 13.77
N GLU A 101 -19.72 -5.52 14.73
CA GLU A 101 -19.00 -4.35 15.26
C GLU A 101 -17.64 -4.74 15.86
N HIS A 102 -17.62 -5.83 16.64
CA HIS A 102 -16.39 -6.35 17.21
C HIS A 102 -15.39 -6.82 16.14
N VAL A 103 -15.84 -7.54 15.12
CA VAL A 103 -14.98 -7.97 14.00
C VAL A 103 -14.42 -6.78 13.23
N GLY A 104 -15.23 -5.73 13.02
CA GLY A 104 -14.82 -4.51 12.34
C GLY A 104 -13.63 -3.81 13.00
N THR A 105 -13.59 -3.77 14.33
CA THR A 105 -12.46 -3.19 15.09
C THR A 105 -11.29 -4.17 15.21
N ARG A 106 -11.56 -5.45 15.48
CA ARG A 106 -10.54 -6.46 15.76
C ARG A 106 -9.72 -6.85 14.52
N LYS A 107 -10.31 -6.82 13.33
CA LYS A 107 -9.63 -7.23 12.09
C LYS A 107 -8.39 -6.37 11.81
N GLN A 108 -8.48 -5.07 12.06
CA GLN A 108 -7.38 -4.12 11.83
C GLN A 108 -6.19 -4.39 12.75
N GLU A 109 -6.44 -4.63 14.05
CA GLU A 109 -5.37 -4.97 15.00
C GLU A 109 -4.63 -6.26 14.61
N ILE A 110 -5.36 -7.27 14.13
CA ILE A 110 -4.78 -8.56 13.72
C ILE A 110 -3.93 -8.39 12.47
N VAL A 111 -4.42 -7.64 11.48
CA VAL A 111 -3.71 -7.35 10.24
C VAL A 111 -2.41 -6.61 10.54
N GLN A 112 -2.45 -5.57 11.39
CA GLN A 112 -1.25 -4.84 11.82
C GLN A 112 -0.20 -5.76 12.47
N LYS A 113 -0.65 -6.69 13.33
CA LYS A 113 0.25 -7.69 13.94
C LYS A 113 0.86 -8.63 12.91
N MET A 114 0.07 -9.14 11.96
CA MET A 114 0.54 -10.03 10.91
C MET A 114 1.54 -9.36 9.96
N VAL A 115 1.27 -8.12 9.57
CA VAL A 115 2.18 -7.31 8.74
C VAL A 115 3.49 -7.04 9.47
N SER A 116 3.43 -6.75 10.77
CA SER A 116 4.62 -6.51 11.60
C SER A 116 5.47 -7.78 11.78
N ALA A 117 4.84 -8.94 11.98
CA ALA A 117 5.52 -10.23 12.11
C ALA A 117 6.19 -10.71 10.81
N ARG A 118 5.74 -10.22 9.65
CA ARG A 118 6.35 -10.55 8.34
C ARG A 118 7.65 -9.79 8.06
N ARG A 119 7.95 -8.77 8.87
CA ARG A 119 9.12 -7.88 8.69
C ARG A 119 10.34 -8.28 9.53
N THR A 120 10.23 -9.29 10.40
CA THR A 120 11.32 -9.89 11.21
C THR A 120 11.72 -11.24 10.68
#